data_AF-A0A7C5VA25-F1
#
_entry.id   AF-A0A7C5VA25-F1
#
_cell.length_a   1.000
_cell.length_b   1.000
_cell.length_c   1.000
_cell.angle_alpha   90.00
_cell.angle_beta   90.00
_cell.angle_gamma   90.00
#
_symmetry.space_group_name_H-M   'P 1'
#
loop_
_entity.id
_entity.type
_entity.pdbx_description
1 polymer ?
#
loop_
_entity_poly.entity_id
_entity_poly.type
_entity_poly.pdbx_seq_one_letter_code
_entity_poly.pdbx_strand_id
1 'polypeptide(L)'
;MSRKASDSMGPLGAHVSIAGGLEKALERGESLGCESIQIFTKNQRRWKAGPLTEDAIDRFERVFQTTNIRQVIVHDSYLINLAREELKHKRRLEKEYDESIGEN
;
A
#
# COMPACT_ATOMS: atom_id res chain seq x y z
N MET A 1 23.32 -3.81 0.16
CA MET A 1 23.51 -4.71 -1.00
C MET A 1 22.98 -3.99 -2.23
N SER A 2 23.70 -4.03 -3.37
CA SER A 2 23.36 -3.23 -4.56
C SER A 2 22.19 -3.85 -5.32
N ARG A 3 21.10 -3.10 -5.50
CA ARG A 3 19.93 -3.50 -6.29
C ARG A 3 20.35 -3.61 -7.75
N LYS A 4 20.43 -4.83 -8.30
CA LYS A 4 20.73 -5.03 -9.72
C LYS A 4 19.52 -4.60 -10.55
N ALA A 5 19.66 -3.54 -11.33
CA ALA A 5 18.70 -3.23 -12.38
C ALA A 5 18.89 -4.25 -13.51
N SER A 6 17.79 -4.86 -13.96
CA SER A 6 17.76 -5.49 -15.29
C SER A 6 17.69 -4.35 -16.31
N ASP A 7 18.79 -4.14 -17.04
CA ASP A 7 18.81 -3.20 -18.16
C ASP A 7 17.73 -3.63 -19.17
N SER A 8 16.75 -2.76 -19.39
CA SER A 8 15.68 -2.78 -20.43
C SER A 8 14.27 -3.32 -20.12
N MET A 9 13.97 -3.92 -18.95
CA MET A 9 12.60 -4.37 -18.62
C MET A 9 12.04 -3.65 -17.38
N GLY A 10 10.80 -3.17 -17.45
CA GLY A 10 10.12 -2.55 -16.31
C GLY A 10 9.93 -3.53 -15.14
N PRO A 11 9.83 -3.05 -13.88
CA PRO A 11 9.65 -3.93 -12.73
C PRO A 11 8.38 -4.76 -12.86
N LEU A 12 8.50 -6.07 -12.71
CA LEU A 12 7.34 -6.97 -12.63
C LEU A 12 6.90 -7.15 -11.17
N GLY A 13 5.60 -7.32 -10.98
CA GLY A 13 5.02 -7.31 -9.65
C GLY A 13 3.63 -7.91 -9.60
N ALA A 14 3.08 -7.96 -8.39
CA ALA A 14 1.74 -8.47 -8.12
C ALA A 14 1.03 -7.64 -7.06
N HIS A 15 -0.30 -7.76 -7.01
CA HIS A 15 -1.08 -7.29 -5.87
C HIS A 15 -1.00 -8.32 -4.74
N VAL A 16 -0.46 -7.93 -3.60
CA VAL A 16 -0.13 -8.85 -2.49
C VAL A 16 -0.84 -8.43 -1.21
N SER A 17 -1.22 -9.44 -0.42
CA SER A 17 -1.95 -9.22 0.83
C SER A 17 -1.07 -8.59 1.90
N ILE A 18 -1.64 -7.68 2.69
CA ILE A 18 -1.05 -7.10 3.92
C ILE A 18 -1.54 -7.82 5.20
N ALA A 19 -2.22 -8.97 5.06
CA ALA A 19 -2.72 -9.70 6.22
C ALA A 19 -1.58 -10.05 7.17
N GLY A 20 -1.72 -9.67 8.45
CA GLY A 20 -0.70 -9.86 9.48
C GLY A 20 0.37 -8.77 9.56
N GLY A 21 0.31 -7.71 8.74
CA GLY A 21 1.25 -6.58 8.77
C GLY A 21 1.57 -6.05 7.37
N LEU A 22 1.90 -4.76 7.26
CA LEU A 22 2.28 -4.13 5.98
C LEU A 22 3.58 -4.74 5.46
N GLU A 23 4.54 -4.99 6.34
CA GLU A 23 5.84 -5.59 6.02
C GLU A 23 5.69 -7.00 5.42
N LYS A 24 4.61 -7.72 5.76
CA LYS A 24 4.34 -9.05 5.21
C LYS A 24 4.07 -9.01 3.71
N ALA A 25 3.57 -7.91 3.18
CA ALA A 25 3.43 -7.75 1.74
C ALA A 25 4.78 -7.71 1.02
N LEU A 26 5.80 -7.10 1.63
CA LEU A 26 7.15 -7.04 1.10
C LEU A 26 7.81 -8.42 1.12
N GLU A 27 7.74 -9.13 2.24
CA GLU A 27 8.23 -10.51 2.35
C GLU A 27 7.58 -11.44 1.31
N ARG A 28 6.25 -11.32 1.13
CA ARG A 28 5.50 -12.08 0.11
C ARG A 28 5.95 -11.72 -1.30
N GLY A 29 6.05 -10.43 -1.62
CA GLY A 29 6.54 -9.96 -2.92
C GLY A 29 7.93 -10.49 -3.24
N GLU A 30 8.84 -10.43 -2.27
CA GLU A 30 10.20 -10.97 -2.39
C GLU A 30 10.18 -12.47 -2.68
N SER A 31 9.41 -13.25 -1.90
CA SER A 31 9.30 -14.69 -2.11
C SER A 31 8.76 -15.09 -3.49
N LEU A 32 8.02 -14.19 -4.14
CA LEU A 32 7.48 -14.37 -5.49
C LEU A 32 8.45 -13.88 -6.59
N GLY A 33 9.62 -13.36 -6.22
CA GLY A 33 10.57 -12.76 -7.15
C GLY A 33 10.08 -11.45 -7.77
N CYS A 34 9.16 -10.74 -7.10
CA CYS A 34 8.67 -9.45 -7.57
C CYS A 34 9.75 -8.37 -7.41
N GLU A 35 9.69 -7.35 -8.26
CA GLU A 35 10.44 -6.11 -8.12
C GLU A 35 9.53 -4.92 -7.76
N SER A 36 8.22 -5.10 -7.93
CA SER A 36 7.20 -4.16 -7.47
C SER A 36 6.04 -4.89 -6.80
N ILE A 37 5.35 -4.20 -5.90
CA ILE A 37 4.11 -4.73 -5.31
C ILE A 37 3.02 -3.67 -5.32
N GLN A 38 1.77 -4.11 -5.40
CA GLN A 38 0.61 -3.30 -5.10
C GLN A 38 -0.07 -3.80 -3.82
N ILE A 39 -0.49 -2.91 -2.94
CA ILE A 39 -1.12 -3.26 -1.66
C ILE A 39 -2.36 -2.40 -1.39
N PHE A 40 -3.22 -2.85 -0.48
CA PHE A 40 -4.09 -1.95 0.28
C PHE A 40 -3.35 -1.55 1.56
N THR A 41 -3.49 -0.31 2.03
CA THR A 41 -2.95 0.13 3.33
C THR A 41 -3.88 -0.17 4.51
N LYS A 42 -5.15 -0.47 4.22
CA LYS A 42 -6.19 -0.83 5.21
C LYS A 42 -7.19 -1.83 4.65
N ASN A 43 -8.14 -2.25 5.47
CA ASN A 43 -9.26 -3.07 5.03
C ASN A 43 -10.16 -2.28 4.08
N GLN A 44 -10.11 -2.60 2.79
CA GLN A 44 -10.84 -1.96 1.70
C GLN A 44 -12.37 -2.08 1.79
N ARG A 45 -12.91 -2.85 2.74
CA ARG A 45 -14.35 -2.99 2.98
C ARG A 45 -14.88 -1.98 4.02
N ARG A 46 -14.01 -1.17 4.61
CA ARG A 46 -14.35 -0.20 5.66
C ARG A 46 -13.86 1.18 5.26
N TRP A 47 -14.65 2.20 5.61
CA TRP A 47 -14.26 3.60 5.45
C TRP A 47 -13.19 4.01 6.45
N LYS A 48 -13.33 3.64 7.73
CA LYS A 48 -12.36 4.04 8.76
C LYS A 48 -11.28 3.00 8.98
N ALA A 49 -10.04 3.46 9.07
CA ALA A 49 -8.95 2.73 9.71
C ALA A 49 -8.33 3.57 10.84
N GLY A 50 -7.63 2.91 11.75
CA GLY A 50 -6.76 3.61 12.70
C GLY A 50 -5.51 4.13 11.99
N PRO A 51 -4.82 5.13 12.58
CA PRO A 51 -3.54 5.59 12.07
C PRO A 51 -2.51 4.45 12.08
N LEU A 52 -1.53 4.54 11.17
CA LEU A 52 -0.36 3.66 11.22
C LEU A 52 0.46 3.97 12.48
N THR A 53 0.88 2.93 13.19
CA THR A 53 1.76 3.09 14.34
C THR A 53 3.21 3.30 13.87
N GLU A 54 4.00 4.06 14.62
CA GLU A 54 5.44 4.25 14.36
C GLU A 54 6.16 2.89 14.21
N ASP A 55 5.87 1.95 15.10
CA ASP A 55 6.42 0.59 15.07
C ASP A 55 6.05 -0.19 13.79
N ALA A 56 4.86 0.03 13.21
CA ALA A 56 4.48 -0.58 11.94
C ALA A 56 5.22 0.07 10.76
N ILE A 57 5.38 1.39 10.77
CA ILE A 57 6.15 2.15 9.78
C ILE A 57 7.60 1.68 9.80
N ASP A 58 8.23 1.66 10.98
CA ASP A 58 9.62 1.24 11.14
C ASP A 58 9.85 -0.21 10.66
N ARG A 59 8.94 -1.13 10.97
CA ARG A 59 9.02 -2.51 10.46
C ARG A 59 8.96 -2.54 8.94
N PHE A 60 8.02 -1.82 8.36
CA PHE A 60 7.86 -1.75 6.91
C PHE A 60 9.13 -1.21 6.24
N GLU A 61 9.67 -0.09 6.73
CA GLU A 61 10.89 0.52 6.20
C GLU A 61 12.10 -0.42 6.32
N ARG A 62 12.27 -1.06 7.48
CA ARG A 62 13.36 -2.03 7.71
C ARG A 62 13.29 -3.19 6.72
N VAL A 63 12.10 -3.76 6.50
CA VAL A 63 11.93 -4.87 5.54
C VAL A 63 12.08 -4.37 4.10
N PHE A 64 11.59 -3.17 3.77
CA PHE A 64 11.71 -2.61 2.43
C PHE A 64 13.18 -2.44 2.02
N GLN A 65 14.04 -2.06 2.96
CA GLN A 65 15.48 -1.93 2.73
C GLN A 65 16.19 -3.28 2.50
N THR A 66 15.63 -4.40 2.98
CA THR A 66 16.25 -5.74 2.85
C THR A 66 15.73 -6.54 1.66
N THR A 67 14.58 -6.19 1.10
CA THR A 67 14.02 -6.83 -0.11
C THR A 67 14.55 -6.23 -1.43
N ASN A 68 14.36 -6.96 -2.52
CA ASN A 68 14.55 -6.51 -3.90
C ASN A 68 13.37 -5.68 -4.44
N ILE A 69 12.30 -5.50 -3.65
CA ILE A 69 11.20 -4.60 -4.02
C ILE A 69 11.72 -3.18 -4.19
N ARG A 70 11.49 -2.62 -5.37
CA ARG A 70 11.90 -1.26 -5.79
C ARG A 70 10.74 -0.28 -5.75
N GLN A 71 9.52 -0.76 -5.91
CA GLN A 71 8.31 0.07 -6.00
C GLN A 71 7.15 -0.55 -5.22
N VAL A 72 6.44 0.28 -4.48
CA VAL A 72 5.21 -0.08 -3.77
C VAL A 72 4.11 0.87 -4.23
N ILE A 73 3.01 0.32 -4.72
CA ILE A 73 1.84 1.05 -5.17
C ILE A 73 0.71 0.80 -4.19
N VAL A 74 0.03 1.86 -3.75
CA VAL A 74 -1.17 1.73 -2.93
C VAL A 74 -2.39 1.77 -3.83
N HIS A 75 -3.21 0.73 -3.76
CA HIS A 75 -4.54 0.73 -4.34
C HIS A 75 -5.54 1.22 -3.29
N ASP A 76 -6.36 2.18 -3.66
CA ASP A 76 -7.34 2.76 -2.75
C ASP A 76 -8.59 1.88 -2.59
N SER A 77 -9.43 2.17 -1.60
CA SER A 77 -10.65 1.43 -1.30
C SER A 77 -11.65 1.47 -2.47
N TYR A 78 -12.21 0.32 -2.84
CA TYR A 78 -13.28 0.25 -3.85
C TYR A 78 -14.59 0.93 -3.41
N LEU A 79 -14.69 1.34 -2.13
CA LEU A 79 -15.81 2.14 -1.64
C LEU A 79 -15.80 3.56 -2.21
N ILE A 80 -14.63 4.02 -2.66
CA ILE A 80 -14.47 5.31 -3.31
C ILE A 80 -15.17 5.31 -4.66
N ASN A 81 -16.03 6.30 -4.84
CA ASN A 81 -16.65 6.59 -6.12
C ASN A 81 -16.70 8.12 -6.29
N LEU A 82 -15.70 8.66 -6.99
CA LEU A 82 -15.57 10.10 -7.21
C LEU A 82 -16.68 10.69 -8.09
N ALA A 83 -17.39 9.86 -8.85
CA ALA A 83 -18.48 10.29 -9.73
C ALA A 83 -19.85 10.34 -9.03
N ARG A 84 -19.94 9.93 -7.75
CA ARG A 84 -21.21 9.91 -7.02
C ARG A 84 -21.54 11.27 -6.41
N GLU A 85 -22.69 11.83 -6.80
CA GLU A 85 -23.07 13.20 -6.40
C GLU A 85 -23.68 13.32 -4.99
N GLU A 86 -23.98 12.21 -4.32
CA GLU A 86 -24.61 12.23 -3.00
C GLU A 86 -23.73 12.91 -1.93
N LEU A 87 -24.27 13.94 -1.25
CA LEU A 87 -23.55 14.72 -0.23
C LEU A 87 -22.94 13.86 0.90
N LYS A 88 -23.67 12.83 1.35
CA LYS A 88 -23.15 11.90 2.38
C LYS A 88 -21.94 11.10 1.88
N HIS A 89 -21.89 10.84 0.58
CA HIS A 89 -20.76 10.15 -0.04
C HIS A 89 -19.57 11.08 -0.20
N LYS A 90 -19.77 12.31 -0.69
CA LYS A 90 -18.70 13.33 -0.78
C LYS A 90 -17.99 13.55 0.57
N ARG A 91 -18.75 13.71 1.66
CA ARG A 91 -18.18 13.83 3.02
C ARG A 91 -17.39 12.61 3.50
N ARG A 92 -17.68 11.42 2.96
CA ARG A 92 -16.90 10.21 3.27
C ARG A 92 -15.62 10.15 2.42
N LEU A 93 -15.68 10.60 1.17
CA LEU A 93 -14.51 10.70 0.29
C LEU A 93 -13.47 11.68 0.82
N GLU A 94 -13.88 12.86 1.28
CA GLU A 94 -12.97 13.86 1.86
C GLU A 94 -12.19 13.26 3.04
N LYS A 95 -12.89 12.60 3.97
CA LYS A 95 -12.26 11.93 5.12
C LYS A 95 -11.34 10.77 4.73
N GLU A 96 -11.75 9.99 3.74
CA GLU A 96 -10.93 8.90 3.20
C GLU A 96 -9.63 9.44 2.60
N TYR A 97 -9.72 10.54 1.85
CA TYR A 97 -8.57 11.22 1.25
C TYR A 97 -7.60 11.70 2.32
N ASP A 98 -8.09 12.45 3.32
CA ASP A 98 -7.28 12.95 4.45
C ASP A 98 -6.59 11.81 5.22
N GLU A 99 -7.34 10.73 5.51
CA GLU A 99 -6.80 9.52 6.14
C GLU A 99 -5.71 8.84 5.27
N SER A 100 -5.84 8.85 3.94
CA SER A 100 -4.92 8.18 3.02
C SER A 100 -3.57 8.89 2.87
N ILE A 101 -3.55 10.22 3.01
CA ILE A 101 -2.34 11.05 2.89
C ILE A 101 -1.68 11.34 4.24
N GLY A 102 -2.31 10.95 5.35
CA GLY A 102 -1.77 11.13 6.70
C GLY A 102 -1.93 12.55 7.26
N GLU A 103 -2.87 13.34 6.71
CA GLU A 103 -3.24 14.64 7.28
C GLU A 103 -4.33 14.44 8.33
N ASN A 104 -3.94 14.24 9.60
CA ASN A 104 -4.81 14.34 10.77
C ASN A 104 -4.08 15.02 11.93
#